data_AF-A0A5B8CE30-F1
#
_entry.id   AF-A0A5B8CE30-F1
#
_cell.length_a   1.000
_cell.length_b   1.000
_cell.length_c   1.000
_cell.angle_alpha   90.00
_cell.angle_beta   90.00
_cell.angle_gamma   90.00
#
_symmetry.space_group_name_H-M   'P 1'
#
loop_
_entity.id
_entity.type
_entity.pdbx_description
1 polymer ?
#
loop_
_entity_poly.entity_id
_entity_poly.type
_entity_poly.pdbx_seq_one_letter_code
_entity_poly.pdbx_strand_id
1 'polypeptide(L)'
;MNWYAIFAIYVLFWVISAFIVLPFGIRTPDETGEALRPGQADSAPSNFRPGVVAFRATVLSAVLFGLYYANYVEGWITLERLTHIG
;
A
#
# COMPACT_ATOMS: atom_id res chain seq x y z
N MET A 1 -20.28 0.42 12.09
CA MET A 1 -19.94 -0.19 10.78
C MET A 1 -20.26 -1.68 10.80
N ASN A 2 -20.76 -2.25 9.70
CA ASN A 2 -20.89 -3.71 9.55
C ASN A 2 -19.49 -4.36 9.51
N TRP A 3 -19.32 -5.55 10.10
CA TRP A 3 -18.05 -6.27 10.12
C TRP A 3 -17.55 -6.65 8.73
N TYR A 4 -18.46 -6.99 7.81
CA TYR A 4 -18.13 -7.22 6.41
C TYR A 4 -17.54 -5.97 5.75
N ALA A 5 -18.11 -4.81 6.06
CA ALA A 5 -17.62 -3.53 5.52
C ALA A 5 -16.25 -3.17 6.11
N ILE A 6 -16.03 -3.42 7.40
CA ILE A 6 -14.71 -3.25 8.03
C ILE A 6 -13.64 -4.07 7.29
N PHE A 7 -13.91 -5.36 7.06
CA PHE A 7 -12.99 -6.24 6.36
C PHE A 7 -12.76 -5.80 4.90
N ALA A 8 -13.84 -5.50 4.17
CA ALA A 8 -13.74 -5.06 2.77
C ALA A 8 -12.92 -3.77 2.62
N ILE A 9 -13.14 -2.78 3.49
CA ILE A 9 -12.40 -1.52 3.48
C ILE A 9 -10.94 -1.77 3.84
N TYR A 10 -10.65 -2.59 4.86
CA TYR A 10 -9.28 -2.94 5.21
C TYR A 10 -8.54 -3.60 4.04
N VAL A 11 -9.17 -4.54 3.34
CA VAL A 11 -8.59 -5.19 2.15
C VAL A 11 -8.32 -4.16 1.04
N LEU A 12 -9.23 -3.19 0.84
CA LEU A 12 -9.02 -2.11 -0.13
C LEU A 12 -7.79 -1.26 0.23
N PHE A 13 -7.65 -0.84 1.50
CA PHE A 13 -6.45 -0.13 1.98
C PHE A 13 -5.19 -0.97 1.78
N TRP A 14 -5.26 -2.27 2.02
CA TRP A 14 -4.13 -3.19 1.83
C TRP A 14 -3.71 -3.29 0.37
N VAL A 15 -4.65 -3.45 -0.56
CA VAL A 15 -4.36 -3.50 -2.00
C VAL A 15 -3.75 -2.18 -2.48
N ILE A 16 -4.33 -1.04 -2.11
CA ILE A 16 -3.79 0.28 -2.48
C ILE A 16 -2.38 0.46 -1.91
N SER A 17 -2.17 0.07 -0.64
CA SER A 17 -0.85 0.14 0.00
C SER A 17 0.18 -0.75 -0.70
N ALA A 18 -0.22 -1.93 -1.17
CA ALA A 18 0.66 -2.82 -1.93
C ALA A 18 1.14 -2.15 -3.23
N PHE A 19 0.25 -1.48 -3.96
CA PHE A 19 0.64 -0.71 -5.16
C PHE A 19 1.55 0.47 -4.84
N ILE A 20 1.27 1.20 -3.75
CA ILE A 20 2.12 2.32 -3.30
C ILE A 20 3.52 1.83 -2.94
N VAL A 21 3.63 0.67 -2.27
CA VAL A 21 4.89 0.13 -1.78
C VAL A 21 5.73 -0.52 -2.88
N LEU A 22 5.09 -1.02 -3.95
CA LEU A 22 5.73 -1.77 -5.04
C LEU A 22 6.95 -1.10 -5.69
N PRO A 23 6.96 0.21 -6.00
CA PRO A 23 8.13 0.88 -6.57
C PRO A 23 9.31 0.98 -5.58
N PHE A 24 9.10 0.74 -4.29
CA PHE A 24 10.15 0.87 -3.28
C PHE A 24 10.91 -0.44 -3.09
N GLY A 25 12.18 -0.47 -3.51
CA GLY A 25 13.07 -1.61 -3.30
C GLY A 25 13.14 -2.60 -4.46
N ILE A 26 12.57 -2.25 -5.61
CA ILE A 26 12.93 -2.85 -6.90
C ILE A 26 14.22 -2.20 -7.40
N ARG A 27 15.16 -3.02 -7.88
CA ARG A 27 16.34 -2.60 -8.63
C ARG A 27 16.33 -3.36 -9.94
N THR A 28 16.63 -2.69 -11.03
CA THR A 28 16.74 -3.34 -12.33
C THR A 28 18.14 -3.92 -12.53
N PRO A 29 18.28 -4.97 -13.36
CA PRO A 29 19.57 -5.57 -13.69
C PRO A 29 20.60 -4.54 -14.20
N ASP A 30 20.13 -3.52 -14.94
CA ASP A 30 20.91 -2.38 -15.45
C ASP A 30 21.56 -1.56 -14.32
N GLU A 31 20.90 -1.44 -13.15
CA GLU A 31 21.43 -0.73 -11.99
C GLU A 31 22.38 -1.58 -11.13
N THR A 32 22.29 -2.92 -11.22
CA THR A 32 23.08 -3.85 -10.39
C THR A 32 24.27 -4.47 -11.12
N GLY A 33 24.39 -4.29 -12.44
CA GLY A 33 25.45 -4.90 -13.26
C GLY A 33 25.38 -6.43 -13.32
N GLU A 34 24.23 -7.02 -12.97
CA GLU A 34 24.02 -8.46 -12.97
C GLU A 34 23.67 -8.96 -14.37
N ALA A 35 24.29 -10.05 -14.80
CA ALA A 35 24.00 -10.66 -16.08
C ALA A 35 22.54 -11.15 -16.12
N LEU A 36 21.78 -10.63 -17.10
CA LEU A 36 20.41 -11.07 -17.36
C LEU A 36 20.39 -12.58 -17.63
N ARG A 37 19.49 -13.31 -16.94
CA ARG A 37 19.29 -14.73 -17.23
C ARG A 37 18.59 -14.89 -18.59
N PRO A 38 18.89 -15.94 -19.38
CA PRO A 38 18.25 -16.16 -20.67
C PRO A 38 16.72 -16.19 -20.52
N GLY A 39 16.01 -15.32 -21.26
CA GLY A 39 14.54 -15.20 -21.22
C GLY A 39 13.99 -14.16 -20.23
N GLN A 40 14.85 -13.48 -19.46
CA GLN A 40 14.45 -12.38 -18.58
C GLN A 40 14.37 -11.07 -19.40
N ALA A 41 13.24 -10.36 -19.32
CA ALA A 41 13.12 -9.05 -19.95
C ALA A 41 14.07 -8.05 -19.26
N ASP A 42 14.65 -7.10 -20.01
CA ASP A 42 15.57 -6.08 -19.48
C ASP A 42 14.97 -5.29 -18.29
N SER A 43 13.64 -5.15 -18.29
CA SER A 43 12.89 -4.43 -17.26
C SER A 43 12.49 -5.28 -16.05
N ALA A 44 12.74 -6.60 -16.06
CA ALA A 44 12.33 -7.48 -14.98
C ALA A 44 13.25 -7.28 -13.76
N PRO A 45 12.70 -6.96 -12.56
CA PRO A 45 13.51 -6.71 -11.37
C PRO A 45 14.42 -7.90 -11.04
N SER A 46 15.71 -7.66 -10.81
CA SER A 46 16.66 -8.72 -10.43
C SER A 46 16.36 -9.29 -9.04
N ASN A 47 15.80 -8.45 -8.15
CA ASN A 47 15.61 -8.76 -6.74
C ASN A 47 14.16 -8.46 -6.29
N PHE A 48 13.17 -9.15 -6.88
CA PHE A 48 11.79 -9.05 -6.39
C PHE A 48 11.63 -9.83 -5.07
N ARG A 49 11.37 -9.11 -3.97
CA ARG A 49 11.19 -9.68 -2.62
C ARG A 49 9.72 -9.56 -2.17
N PRO A 50 8.83 -10.47 -2.61
CA PRO A 50 7.39 -10.33 -2.37
C PRO A 50 7.02 -10.28 -0.88
N GLY A 51 7.73 -11.01 -0.02
CA GLY A 51 7.49 -10.98 1.43
C GLY A 51 7.75 -9.60 2.07
N VAL A 52 8.76 -8.86 1.59
CA VAL A 52 9.07 -7.51 2.10
C VAL A 52 8.00 -6.52 1.65
N VAL A 53 7.53 -6.65 0.42
CA VAL A 53 6.43 -5.82 -0.12
C VAL A 53 5.15 -6.08 0.68
N ALA A 54 4.80 -7.34 0.92
CA ALA A 54 3.60 -7.69 1.69
C ALA A 54 3.68 -7.16 3.13
N PHE A 55 4.85 -7.25 3.79
CA PHE A 55 5.03 -6.71 5.13
C PHE A 55 4.86 -5.18 5.17
N ARG A 56 5.56 -4.46 4.29
CA ARG A 56 5.45 -3.00 4.16
C ARG A 56 4.02 -2.55 3.83
N ALA A 57 3.35 -3.26 2.91
CA ALA A 57 1.95 -3.01 2.57
C ALA A 57 1.03 -3.19 3.77
N THR A 58 1.24 -4.24 4.55
CA THR A 58 0.45 -4.53 5.77
C THR A 58 0.65 -3.46 6.84
N VAL A 59 1.89 -3.02 7.07
CA VAL A 59 2.18 -1.95 8.02
C VAL A 59 1.52 -0.64 7.57
N LEU A 60 1.70 -0.26 6.30
CA LEU A 60 1.12 0.97 5.76
C LEU A 60 -0.42 0.92 5.80
N SER A 61 -1.02 -0.19 5.41
CA SER A 61 -2.47 -0.35 5.42
C SER A 61 -3.05 -0.34 6.82
N ALA A 62 -2.38 -0.96 7.79
CA ALA A 62 -2.81 -0.97 9.19
C ALA A 62 -2.82 0.46 9.77
N VAL A 63 -1.81 1.27 9.46
CA VAL A 63 -1.73 2.67 9.89
C VAL A 63 -2.85 3.50 9.25
N LEU A 64 -3.00 3.42 7.92
CA LEU A 64 -4.01 4.21 7.20
C LEU A 64 -5.44 3.81 7.60
N PHE A 65 -5.71 2.50 7.67
CA PHE A 65 -7.00 2.00 8.12
C PHE A 65 -7.26 2.36 9.59
N GLY A 66 -6.26 2.29 10.46
CA GLY A 66 -6.37 2.68 11.86
C GLY A 66 -6.75 4.15 12.02
N LEU A 67 -6.13 5.05 11.25
CA LEU A 67 -6.47 6.47 11.22
C LEU A 67 -7.89 6.71 10.70
N TYR A 68 -8.27 6.04 9.61
CA TYR A 68 -9.62 6.09 9.07
C TYR A 68 -10.66 5.63 10.10
N TYR A 69 -10.41 4.49 10.75
CA TYR A 69 -11.32 3.92 11.73
C TYR A 69 -11.42 4.78 13.00
N ALA A 70 -10.30 5.34 13.48
CA ALA A 70 -10.29 6.28 14.59
C ALA A 70 -11.12 7.53 14.26
N ASN A 71 -10.94 8.11 13.08
CA ASN A 71 -11.76 9.23 12.64
C ASN A 71 -13.25 8.86 12.50
N TYR A 72 -13.55 7.62 12.05
CA TYR A 72 -14.92 7.13 11.96
C TYR A 72 -15.61 7.01 13.34
N VAL A 73 -14.87 6.62 14.38
CA VAL A 73 -15.41 6.50 15.74
C VAL A 73 -15.52 7.85 16.43
N GLU A 74 -14.49 8.69 16.34
CA GLU A 74 -14.39 9.95 17.08
C GLU A 74 -15.03 11.14 16.35
N GLY A 75 -15.20 11.06 15.03
CA GLY A 75 -15.83 12.11 14.23
C GLY A 75 -15.00 13.41 14.14
N TRP A 76 -13.67 13.34 14.20
CA TRP A 76 -12.81 14.53 14.14
C TRP A 76 -12.99 15.31 12.83
N ILE A 77 -12.93 14.61 11.70
CA ILE A 77 -13.07 15.14 10.35
C ILE A 77 -14.38 14.63 9.77
N THR A 78 -15.37 15.51 9.68
CA THR A 78 -16.67 15.26 9.05
C THR A 78 -16.87 16.17 7.84
N LEU A 79 -17.70 15.72 6.89
CA LEU A 79 -18.03 16.51 5.69
C LEU A 79 -18.65 17.87 6.06
N GLU A 80 -19.56 17.87 7.04
CA GLU A 80 -20.21 19.08 7.55
C GLU A 80 -19.20 20.10 8.07
N ARG A 81 -18.15 19.65 8.79
CA ARG A 81 -17.08 20.53 9.26
C ARG A 81 -16.32 21.14 8.09
N LEU A 82 -16.04 20.36 7.04
CA LEU A 82 -15.27 20.83 5.88
C LEU A 82 -16.06 21.81 5.01
N THR A 83 -17.38 21.64 4.88
CA THR A 83 -18.23 22.53 4.09
C THR A 83 -18.51 23.88 4.75
N HIS A 84 -18.38 23.98 6.07
CA HIS A 84 -18.57 25.23 6.82
C HIS A 84 -17.29 26.06 7.02
N ILE A 85 -16.13 25.55 6.58
CA ILE A 85 -14.83 26.26 6.65
C ILE A 85 -14.59 27.13 5.38
N GLY A 86 -15.51 27.11 4.41
CA GLY A 86 -15.50 27.93 3.20
C GLY A 86 -16.50 29.09 3.26
#